data_AF-A0A1S3K9E0-F1
#
_entry.id   AF-A0A1S3K9E0-F1
#
_cell.length_a   1.000
_cell.length_b   1.000
_cell.length_c   1.000
_cell.angle_alpha   90.00
_cell.angle_beta   90.00
_cell.angle_gamma   90.00
#
_symmetry.space_group_name_H-M   'P 1'
#
loop_
_entity.id
_entity.type
_entity.pdbx_description
1 polymer ?
#
loop_
_entity_poly.entity_id
_entity_poly.type
_entity_poly.pdbx_seq_one_letter_code
_entity_poly.pdbx_strand_id
1 'polypeptide(L)'
;MRTDMFSENNGARPEDDGRPRIGIVVTDGKSRDSGKTAAAARRAIDAGIVLFAVGVGAGVDIPELNSIGSTPVCTHVFPLTDFEEMAPFVKEIETKSCQEPAPVKTGTVVTGVLLANQKQFFSLQANRSSGFTVKVSMSVGTTSLYASTKVKNPSPASFEHKVTASTTQTAQLYLSPSQLSVGLSASGTAQSRVVRQASPDNEQVQVYLTLEAGSGSQNEFKMESGHGDVRSSATNVSSMAGCLVFSLLAFLLSSFLKDL
;
A
#
# COMPACT_ATOMS: atom_id res chain seq x y z
N MET A 1 0.55 -3.87 23.88
CA MET A 1 1.03 -3.97 22.48
C MET A 1 0.63 -2.75 21.64
N ARG A 2 -0.59 -2.65 21.09
CA ARG A 2 -0.99 -1.58 20.14
C ARG A 2 -0.64 -0.14 20.58
N THR A 3 -1.00 0.24 21.80
CA THR A 3 -0.86 1.63 22.28
C THR A 3 0.51 1.98 22.81
N ASP A 4 1.39 0.99 22.98
CA ASP A 4 2.65 1.14 23.69
C ASP A 4 3.81 0.73 22.79
N MET A 5 3.95 -0.57 22.49
CA MET A 5 5.03 -1.08 21.60
C MET A 5 4.97 -0.52 20.17
N PHE A 6 3.78 -0.23 19.65
CA PHE A 6 3.60 0.40 18.32
C PHE A 6 3.42 1.91 18.39
N SER A 7 3.77 2.53 19.52
CA SER A 7 3.85 3.99 19.66
C SER A 7 5.19 4.49 19.13
N GLU A 8 5.17 5.56 18.34
CA GLU A 8 6.38 6.22 17.83
C GLU A 8 7.24 6.75 18.98
N ASN A 9 6.62 7.21 20.07
CA ASN A 9 7.32 7.62 21.30
C ASN A 9 8.15 6.50 21.92
N ASN A 10 7.82 5.24 21.62
CA ASN A 10 8.53 4.05 22.08
C ASN A 10 9.37 3.40 20.97
N GLY A 11 9.68 4.13 19.90
CA GLY A 11 10.57 3.68 18.83
C GLY A 11 9.89 2.93 17.69
N ALA A 12 8.56 2.89 17.64
CA ALA A 12 7.88 2.43 16.43
C ALA A 12 8.20 3.37 15.27
N ARG A 13 8.43 2.79 14.08
CA ARG A 13 8.59 3.59 12.86
C ARG A 13 7.32 4.38 12.55
N PRO A 14 7.45 5.62 12.05
CA PRO A 14 6.33 6.39 11.51
C PRO A 14 5.49 5.61 10.49
N GLU A 15 4.20 5.93 10.38
CA GLU A 15 3.32 5.28 9.40
C GLU A 15 3.72 5.60 7.95
N ASP A 16 4.30 6.78 7.71
CA ASP A 16 4.74 7.26 6.40
C ASP A 16 6.09 6.67 5.92
N ASP A 17 6.78 5.88 6.76
CA ASP A 17 7.90 5.03 6.31
C ASP A 17 7.45 3.88 5.38
N GLY A 18 6.14 3.62 5.32
CA GLY A 18 5.56 2.60 4.44
C GLY A 18 6.06 1.19 4.75
N ARG A 19 6.26 0.88 6.03
CA ARG A 19 6.69 -0.44 6.52
C ARG A 19 5.53 -1.11 7.27
N PRO A 20 5.26 -2.40 7.05
CA PRO A 20 4.20 -3.08 7.78
C PRO A 20 4.56 -3.18 9.27
N ARG A 21 3.57 -2.97 10.14
CA ARG A 21 3.68 -3.22 11.58
C ARG A 21 3.18 -4.63 11.85
N ILE A 22 4.06 -5.52 12.32
CA ILE A 22 3.75 -6.94 12.53
C ILE A 22 3.70 -7.26 14.02
N GLY A 23 2.56 -7.72 14.51
CA GLY A 23 2.41 -8.28 15.86
C GLY A 23 2.25 -9.80 15.80
N ILE A 24 2.97 -10.52 16.66
CA ILE A 24 2.85 -11.97 16.80
C ILE A 24 2.31 -12.26 18.19
N VAL A 25 1.17 -12.92 18.28
CA VAL A 25 0.54 -13.36 19.53
C VAL A 25 0.72 -14.86 19.65
N VAL A 26 1.35 -15.32 20.73
CA VAL A 26 1.51 -16.74 21.04
C VAL A 26 0.70 -17.07 22.29
N THR A 27 -0.09 -18.14 22.25
CA THR A 27 -0.91 -18.59 23.38
C THR A 27 -1.00 -20.12 23.43
N ASP A 28 -1.15 -20.68 24.62
CA ASP A 28 -1.27 -22.12 24.89
C ASP A 28 -2.68 -22.53 25.34
N GLY A 29 -3.61 -21.58 25.42
CA GLY A 29 -4.89 -21.78 26.09
C GLY A 29 -5.94 -20.74 25.74
N LYS A 30 -7.02 -20.75 26.53
CA LYS A 30 -8.15 -19.84 26.36
C LYS A 30 -7.95 -18.57 27.16
N SER A 31 -8.37 -17.43 26.63
CA SER A 31 -8.45 -16.22 27.43
C SER A 31 -9.54 -16.34 28.49
N ARG A 32 -9.34 -15.61 29.59
CA ARG A 32 -10.37 -15.39 30.61
C ARG A 32 -11.53 -14.55 30.09
N ASP A 33 -11.31 -13.75 29.05
CA ASP A 33 -12.30 -12.87 28.42
C ASP A 33 -12.02 -12.77 26.90
N SER A 34 -12.52 -13.75 26.15
CA SER A 34 -12.33 -13.83 24.69
C SER A 34 -12.96 -12.64 23.95
N GLY A 35 -14.03 -12.03 24.50
CA GLY A 35 -14.64 -10.84 23.93
C GLY A 35 -13.71 -9.63 23.96
N LYS A 36 -13.03 -9.40 25.10
CA LYS A 36 -12.00 -8.36 25.20
C LYS A 36 -10.78 -8.67 24.34
N THR A 37 -10.36 -9.94 24.25
CA THR A 37 -9.29 -10.37 23.35
C THR A 37 -9.60 -9.97 21.91
N ALA A 38 -10.76 -10.39 21.39
CA ALA A 38 -11.20 -10.11 20.03
C ALA A 38 -11.31 -8.59 19.77
N ALA A 39 -11.87 -7.83 20.71
CA ALA A 39 -11.99 -6.38 20.57
C ALA A 39 -10.62 -5.68 20.56
N ALA A 40 -9.66 -6.16 21.36
CA ALA A 40 -8.30 -5.61 21.38
C ALA A 40 -7.53 -5.93 20.08
N ALA A 41 -7.63 -7.16 19.58
CA ALA A 41 -7.05 -7.56 18.31
C ALA A 41 -7.63 -6.74 17.16
N ARG A 42 -8.97 -6.57 17.12
CA ARG A 42 -9.64 -5.76 16.10
C ARG A 42 -9.12 -4.32 16.09
N ARG A 43 -8.99 -3.68 17.26
CA ARG A 43 -8.43 -2.32 17.35
C ARG A 43 -6.98 -2.24 16.88
N ALA A 44 -6.18 -3.30 17.03
CA ALA A 44 -4.81 -3.33 16.53
C ALA A 44 -4.78 -3.47 15.00
N ILE A 45 -5.62 -4.34 14.44
CA ILE A 45 -5.77 -4.51 12.99
C ILE A 45 -6.27 -3.21 12.33
N ASP A 46 -7.28 -2.56 12.92
CA ASP A 46 -7.81 -1.28 12.42
C ASP A 46 -6.77 -0.14 12.52
N ALA A 47 -5.76 -0.29 13.39
CA ALA A 47 -4.61 0.62 13.48
C ALA A 47 -3.46 0.25 12.52
N GLY A 48 -3.68 -0.64 11.55
CA GLY A 48 -2.70 -1.02 10.54
C GLY A 48 -1.65 -2.03 11.02
N ILE A 49 -1.88 -2.72 12.15
CA ILE A 49 -1.00 -3.79 12.62
C ILE A 49 -1.48 -5.12 12.06
N VAL A 50 -0.62 -5.83 11.33
CA VAL A 50 -0.89 -7.20 10.89
C VAL A 50 -0.60 -8.13 12.06
N LEU A 51 -1.59 -8.94 12.45
CA LEU A 51 -1.48 -9.88 13.55
C LEU A 51 -1.34 -11.31 13.05
N PHE A 52 -0.28 -11.97 13.49
CA PHE A 52 -0.09 -13.40 13.40
C PHE A 52 -0.48 -14.00 14.76
N ALA A 53 -1.34 -15.01 14.78
CA ALA A 53 -1.78 -15.70 15.99
C ALA A 53 -1.28 -17.14 15.96
N VAL A 54 -0.50 -17.52 16.96
CA VAL A 54 0.08 -18.86 17.13
C VAL A 54 -0.52 -19.48 18.38
N GLY A 55 -1.26 -20.56 18.22
CA GLY A 55 -1.81 -21.35 19.32
C GLY A 55 -0.99 -22.62 19.48
N VAL A 56 -0.57 -22.99 20.69
CA VAL A 56 0.20 -24.22 20.92
C VAL A 56 -0.55 -25.14 21.89
N GLY A 57 -0.77 -26.39 21.51
CA GLY A 57 -1.38 -27.39 22.39
C GLY A 57 -2.90 -27.47 22.31
N ALA A 58 -3.43 -28.53 22.92
CA ALA A 58 -4.85 -28.86 22.89
C ALA A 58 -5.75 -27.91 23.70
N GLY A 59 -5.16 -27.02 24.52
CA GLY A 59 -5.89 -26.05 25.33
C GLY A 59 -6.42 -24.84 24.55
N VAL A 60 -5.95 -24.63 23.32
CA VAL A 60 -6.27 -23.46 22.50
C VAL A 60 -7.70 -23.51 21.98
N ASP A 61 -8.42 -22.39 22.11
CA ASP A 61 -9.72 -22.22 21.48
C ASP A 61 -9.55 -21.63 20.07
N ILE A 62 -9.77 -22.45 19.04
CA ILE A 62 -9.58 -22.06 17.63
C ILE A 62 -10.43 -20.84 17.22
N PRO A 63 -11.71 -20.72 17.61
CA PRO A 63 -12.50 -19.51 17.35
C PRO A 63 -11.89 -18.25 17.95
N GLU A 64 -11.39 -18.33 19.19
CA GLU A 64 -10.68 -17.22 19.82
C GLU A 64 -9.39 -16.88 19.06
N LEU A 65 -8.56 -17.88 18.74
CA LEU A 65 -7.31 -17.67 18.01
C LEU A 65 -7.55 -17.00 16.64
N ASN A 66 -8.61 -17.43 15.94
CA ASN A 66 -9.05 -16.84 14.69
C ASN A 66 -9.47 -15.37 14.83
N SER A 67 -9.97 -14.96 16.00
CA SER A 67 -10.35 -13.57 16.27
C SER A 67 -9.15 -12.65 16.51
N ILE A 68 -7.97 -13.23 16.79
CA ILE A 68 -6.73 -12.50 17.02
C ILE A 68 -6.02 -12.21 15.68
N GLY A 69 -5.91 -13.21 14.81
CA GLY A 69 -5.16 -13.10 13.55
C GLY A 69 -5.81 -12.17 12.52
N SER A 70 -4.97 -11.55 11.69
CA SER A 70 -5.42 -10.78 10.54
C SER A 70 -6.02 -11.67 9.43
N THR A 71 -6.75 -11.05 8.51
CA THR A 71 -7.31 -11.77 7.35
C THR A 71 -6.30 -11.86 6.19
N PRO A 72 -6.24 -12.98 5.46
CA PRO A 72 -7.02 -14.21 5.66
C PRO A 72 -6.45 -15.09 6.77
N VAL A 73 -7.34 -15.82 7.46
CA VAL A 73 -6.99 -16.69 8.60
C VAL A 73 -5.92 -17.73 8.23
N CYS A 74 -6.01 -18.33 7.04
CA CYS A 74 -5.07 -19.37 6.60
C CYS A 74 -3.61 -18.91 6.46
N THR A 75 -3.35 -17.59 6.42
CA THR A 75 -1.99 -17.06 6.36
C THR A 75 -1.53 -16.45 7.67
N HIS A 76 -2.42 -16.20 8.63
CA HIS A 76 -2.13 -15.45 9.86
C HIS A 76 -2.43 -16.22 11.15
N VAL A 77 -3.05 -17.39 11.07
CA VAL A 77 -3.41 -18.19 12.25
C VAL A 77 -2.79 -19.57 12.14
N PHE A 78 -2.06 -19.96 13.18
CA PHE A 78 -1.23 -21.15 13.24
C PHE A 78 -1.54 -21.93 14.52
N PRO A 79 -2.46 -22.90 14.47
CA PRO A 79 -2.61 -23.88 15.53
C PRO A 79 -1.51 -24.94 15.42
N LEU A 80 -0.72 -25.09 16.46
CA LEU A 80 0.38 -26.04 16.60
C LEU A 80 0.03 -27.07 17.67
N THR A 81 0.52 -28.30 17.49
CA THR A 81 0.29 -29.37 18.46
C THR A 81 1.18 -29.17 19.69
N ASP A 82 2.47 -28.87 19.48
CA ASP A 82 3.49 -28.80 20.53
C ASP A 82 4.52 -27.71 20.24
N PHE A 83 5.28 -27.29 21.25
CA PHE A 83 6.32 -26.27 21.09
C PHE A 83 7.47 -26.68 20.18
N GLU A 84 7.71 -27.98 20.00
CA GLU A 84 8.69 -28.51 19.05
C GLU A 84 8.33 -28.17 17.60
N GLU A 85 7.03 -28.03 17.31
CA GLU A 85 6.59 -27.58 16.00
C GLU A 85 6.91 -26.10 15.78
N MET A 86 7.18 -25.27 16.80
CA MET A 86 7.36 -23.82 16.61
C MET A 86 8.56 -23.47 15.70
N ALA A 87 9.64 -24.24 15.74
CA ALA A 87 10.88 -23.95 15.01
C ALA A 87 10.69 -23.84 13.47
N PRO A 88 10.06 -24.80 12.76
CA PRO A 88 9.78 -24.66 11.33
C PRO A 88 8.85 -23.48 11.00
N PHE A 89 7.96 -23.07 11.90
CA PHE A 89 7.05 -21.95 11.66
C PHE A 89 7.71 -20.57 11.81
N VAL A 90 8.81 -20.45 12.55
CA VAL A 90 9.55 -19.17 12.62
C VAL A 90 9.94 -18.71 11.21
N LYS A 91 10.49 -19.61 10.39
CA LYS A 91 10.87 -19.33 9.00
C LYS A 91 9.66 -18.97 8.12
N GLU A 92 8.52 -19.62 8.37
CA GLU A 92 7.28 -19.32 7.65
C GLU A 92 6.76 -17.93 8.00
N ILE A 93 6.75 -17.57 9.29
CA ILE A 93 6.34 -16.25 9.78
C ILE A 93 7.29 -15.18 9.25
N GLU A 94 8.61 -15.41 9.26
CA GLU A 94 9.59 -14.49 8.66
C GLU A 94 9.27 -14.22 7.19
N THR A 95 9.05 -15.29 6.41
CA THR A 95 8.73 -15.20 4.98
C THR A 95 7.43 -14.44 4.75
N LYS A 96 6.38 -14.77 5.49
CA LYS A 96 5.06 -14.13 5.38
C LYS A 96 5.11 -12.67 5.82
N SER A 97 5.79 -12.36 6.92
CA SER A 97 5.96 -10.99 7.44
C SER A 97 6.66 -10.08 6.44
N CYS A 98 7.66 -10.59 5.72
CA CYS A 98 8.35 -9.83 4.66
C CYS A 98 7.47 -9.58 3.42
N GLN A 99 6.41 -10.38 3.24
CA GLN A 99 5.47 -10.29 2.14
C GLN A 99 4.20 -9.54 2.51
N GLU A 100 4.06 -9.05 3.74
CA GLU A 100 2.91 -8.25 4.13
C GLU A 100 3.00 -6.83 3.56
N PRO A 101 1.99 -6.38 2.80
CA PRO A 101 1.95 -5.02 2.30
C PRO A 101 1.76 -4.04 3.46
N ALA A 102 2.52 -2.95 3.44
CA ALA A 102 2.33 -1.85 4.39
C ALA A 102 0.98 -1.17 4.15
N PRO A 103 0.08 -1.10 5.14
CA PRO A 103 -1.13 -0.28 5.03
C PRO A 103 -0.73 1.19 4.98
N VAL A 104 -1.09 1.89 3.91
CA VAL A 104 -0.81 3.33 3.74
C VAL A 104 -2.12 4.08 3.56
N LYS A 105 -2.32 5.13 4.35
CA LYS A 105 -3.48 6.01 4.22
C LYS A 105 -3.36 6.85 2.96
N THR A 106 -4.43 6.91 2.17
CA THR A 106 -4.49 7.77 0.99
C THR A 106 -4.22 9.23 1.37
N GLY A 107 -3.39 9.91 0.58
CA GLY A 107 -2.89 11.27 0.88
C GLY A 107 -1.56 11.32 1.64
N THR A 108 -1.10 10.19 2.18
CA THR A 108 0.21 10.09 2.82
C THR A 108 1.31 10.07 1.76
N VAL A 109 2.36 10.84 2.00
CA VAL A 109 3.59 10.80 1.19
C VAL A 109 4.52 9.77 1.80
N VAL A 110 4.93 8.76 1.02
CA VAL A 110 5.87 7.73 1.46
C VAL A 110 7.18 7.90 0.71
N THR A 111 8.29 7.97 1.43
CA THR A 111 9.64 8.03 0.84
C THR A 111 10.46 6.81 1.25
N GLY A 112 11.40 6.40 0.42
CA GLY A 112 12.29 5.31 0.80
C GLY A 112 13.39 5.04 -0.21
N VAL A 113 14.33 4.19 0.22
CA VAL A 113 15.42 3.68 -0.61
C VAL A 113 15.23 2.20 -0.83
N LEU A 114 15.30 1.77 -2.09
CA LEU A 114 15.29 0.36 -2.49
C LEU A 114 16.62 -0.01 -3.13
N LEU A 115 17.20 -1.10 -2.66
CA LEU A 115 18.39 -1.69 -3.27
C LEU A 115 18.03 -2.39 -4.59
N ALA A 116 19.04 -2.74 -5.38
CA ALA A 116 18.86 -3.39 -6.67
C ALA A 116 17.92 -4.61 -6.58
N ASN A 117 16.87 -4.61 -7.41
CA ASN A 117 15.84 -5.66 -7.49
C ASN A 117 15.01 -5.87 -6.20
N GLN A 118 15.14 -4.99 -5.21
CA GLN A 118 14.33 -5.05 -4.01
C GLN A 118 12.88 -4.66 -4.30
N LYS A 119 11.96 -5.27 -3.56
CA LYS A 119 10.52 -4.99 -3.62
C LYS A 119 10.03 -4.38 -2.33
N GLN A 120 9.03 -3.51 -2.44
CA GLN A 120 8.26 -3.03 -1.32
C GLN A 120 6.77 -3.07 -1.67
N PHE A 121 5.98 -3.63 -0.75
CA PHE A 121 4.56 -3.91 -0.93
C PHE A 121 3.72 -2.91 -0.13
N PHE A 122 2.63 -2.43 -0.71
CA PHE A 122 1.71 -1.48 -0.07
C PHE A 122 0.26 -1.89 -0.29
N SER A 123 -0.60 -1.51 0.64
CA SER A 123 -2.05 -1.67 0.55
C SER A 123 -2.72 -0.35 0.90
N LEU A 124 -3.57 0.15 0.00
CA LEU A 124 -4.27 1.42 0.16
C LEU A 124 -5.77 1.23 -0.09
N GLN A 125 -6.57 2.01 0.63
CA GLN A 125 -8.02 2.05 0.42
C GLN A 125 -8.36 3.15 -0.58
N ALA A 126 -8.92 2.74 -1.70
CA ALA A 126 -9.36 3.60 -2.78
C ALA A 126 -10.88 3.77 -2.74
N ASN A 127 -11.35 5.01 -2.91
CA ASN A 127 -12.77 5.27 -3.10
C ASN A 127 -13.19 4.92 -4.55
N ARG A 128 -14.16 4.01 -4.67
CA ARG A 128 -14.72 3.53 -5.94
C ARG A 128 -15.41 4.65 -6.73
N SER A 129 -16.11 5.57 -6.08
CA SER A 129 -16.91 6.60 -6.76
C SER A 129 -16.02 7.69 -7.39
N SER A 130 -14.94 8.08 -6.73
CA SER A 130 -14.02 9.11 -7.22
C SER A 130 -12.93 8.58 -8.15
N GLY A 131 -12.57 7.30 -8.05
CA GLY A 131 -11.33 6.81 -8.64
C GLY A 131 -10.13 7.10 -7.73
N PHE A 132 -8.95 6.65 -8.15
CA PHE A 132 -7.74 6.65 -7.32
C PHE A 132 -6.49 6.88 -8.16
N THR A 133 -5.63 7.79 -7.73
CA THR A 133 -4.35 8.08 -8.39
C THR A 133 -3.18 7.77 -7.48
N VAL A 134 -2.14 7.16 -8.04
CA VAL A 134 -0.82 7.01 -7.40
C VAL A 134 0.22 7.71 -8.27
N LYS A 135 1.08 8.50 -7.63
CA LYS A 135 2.23 9.15 -8.28
C LYS A 135 3.51 8.65 -7.65
N VAL A 136 4.51 8.37 -8.47
CA VAL A 136 5.84 7.95 -8.03
C VAL A 136 6.89 8.78 -8.77
N SER A 137 7.70 9.51 -8.01
CA SER A 137 8.85 10.26 -8.50
C SER A 137 10.13 9.68 -7.91
N MET A 138 11.22 9.72 -8.67
CA MET A 138 12.53 9.22 -8.23
C MET A 138 13.52 10.36 -8.09
N SER A 139 14.29 10.36 -7.00
CA SER A 139 15.48 11.20 -6.85
C SER A 139 16.72 10.50 -7.41
N VAL A 140 16.77 9.16 -7.32
CA VAL A 140 17.86 8.32 -7.80
C VAL A 140 17.29 7.04 -8.41
N GLY A 141 17.89 6.57 -9.50
CA GLY A 141 17.58 5.26 -10.08
C GLY A 141 16.22 5.20 -10.78
N THR A 142 15.65 4.00 -10.82
CA THR A 142 14.37 3.72 -11.48
C THR A 142 13.53 2.75 -10.67
N THR A 143 12.21 2.78 -10.85
CA THR A 143 11.32 1.78 -10.25
C THR A 143 10.14 1.45 -11.16
N SER A 144 9.69 0.21 -11.12
CA SER A 144 8.40 -0.20 -11.69
C SER A 144 7.36 -0.27 -10.56
N LEU A 145 6.25 0.44 -10.74
CA LEU A 145 5.06 0.31 -9.91
C LEU A 145 4.10 -0.68 -10.59
N TYR A 146 3.79 -1.77 -9.90
CA TYR A 146 2.72 -2.70 -10.26
C TYR A 146 1.53 -2.47 -9.35
N ALA A 147 0.32 -2.54 -9.89
CA ALA A 147 -0.91 -2.39 -9.12
C ALA A 147 -1.93 -3.49 -9.44
N SER A 148 -2.70 -3.89 -8.44
CA SER A 148 -3.85 -4.78 -8.58
C SER A 148 -4.88 -4.58 -7.47
N THR A 149 -6.15 -4.77 -7.81
CA THR A 149 -7.27 -4.88 -6.86
C THR A 149 -7.55 -6.33 -6.44
N LYS A 150 -6.88 -7.30 -7.09
CA LYS A 150 -7.14 -8.74 -6.94
C LYS A 150 -5.95 -9.50 -6.35
N VAL A 151 -4.73 -9.07 -6.66
CA VAL A 151 -3.50 -9.75 -6.26
C VAL A 151 -2.81 -8.95 -5.15
N LYS A 152 -2.62 -9.57 -3.97
CA LYS A 152 -2.04 -8.93 -2.78
C LYS A 152 -0.63 -8.36 -3.00
N ASN A 153 0.20 -9.08 -3.75
CA ASN A 153 1.57 -8.70 -4.07
C ASN A 153 1.76 -8.77 -5.59
N PRO A 154 1.30 -7.76 -6.35
CA PRO A 154 1.41 -7.78 -7.80
C PRO A 154 2.86 -7.84 -8.25
N SER A 155 3.13 -8.49 -9.37
CA SER A 155 4.48 -8.80 -9.85
C SER A 155 4.51 -8.75 -11.38
N PRO A 156 5.69 -8.84 -12.03
CA PRO A 156 5.77 -8.96 -13.50
C PRO A 156 4.92 -10.10 -14.09
N ALA A 157 4.67 -11.17 -13.33
CA ALA A 157 3.85 -12.30 -13.77
C ALA A 157 2.35 -12.12 -13.49
N SER A 158 1.97 -11.18 -12.62
CA SER A 158 0.62 -11.03 -12.10
C SER A 158 0.34 -9.58 -11.70
N PHE A 159 -0.09 -8.75 -12.65
CA PHE A 159 -0.45 -7.35 -12.42
C PHE A 159 -1.66 -6.96 -13.27
N GLU A 160 -2.42 -5.95 -12.83
CA GLU A 160 -3.47 -5.33 -13.65
C GLU A 160 -2.95 -4.08 -14.33
N HIS A 161 -2.10 -3.31 -13.64
CA HIS A 161 -1.46 -2.11 -14.16
C HIS A 161 0.02 -2.05 -13.84
N LYS A 162 0.80 -1.44 -14.74
CA LYS A 162 2.23 -1.18 -14.58
C LYS A 162 2.57 0.21 -15.10
N VAL A 163 3.36 0.95 -14.33
CA VAL A 163 4.01 2.20 -14.76
C VAL A 163 5.46 2.23 -14.26
N THR A 164 6.33 2.95 -14.94
CA THR A 164 7.75 3.06 -14.57
C THR A 164 8.10 4.51 -14.27
N ALA A 165 8.84 4.73 -13.18
CA ALA A 165 9.39 6.04 -12.81
C ALA A 165 10.92 6.03 -12.92
N SER A 166 11.48 7.19 -13.25
CA SER A 166 12.91 7.48 -13.27
C SER A 166 13.14 8.90 -12.75
N THR A 167 14.39 9.32 -12.67
CA THR A 167 14.76 10.70 -12.29
C THR A 167 14.25 11.77 -13.27
N THR A 168 13.95 11.37 -14.52
CA THR A 168 13.44 12.27 -15.56
C THR A 168 11.95 12.10 -15.84
N GLN A 169 11.33 11.03 -15.31
CA GLN A 169 9.95 10.69 -15.58
C GLN A 169 9.21 10.30 -14.30
N THR A 170 8.26 11.14 -13.89
CA THR A 170 7.32 10.80 -12.82
C THR A 170 6.25 9.85 -13.37
N ALA A 171 6.07 8.70 -12.71
CA ALA A 171 4.99 7.79 -13.03
C ALA A 171 3.68 8.26 -12.38
N GLN A 172 2.58 8.22 -13.13
CA GLN A 172 1.24 8.48 -12.61
C GLN A 172 0.31 7.38 -13.08
N LEU A 173 -0.34 6.68 -12.14
CA LEU A 173 -1.34 5.66 -12.40
C LEU A 173 -2.68 6.15 -11.87
N TYR A 174 -3.67 6.30 -12.76
CA TYR A 174 -5.05 6.57 -12.38
C TYR A 174 -5.90 5.31 -12.62
N LEU A 175 -6.62 4.89 -11.59
CA LEU A 175 -7.62 3.84 -11.62
C LEU A 175 -9.00 4.49 -11.61
N SER A 176 -9.74 4.35 -12.71
CA SER A 176 -11.08 4.91 -12.84
C SER A 176 -12.08 4.20 -11.92
N PRO A 177 -13.25 4.82 -11.64
CA PRO A 177 -14.36 4.17 -10.97
C PRO A 177 -14.76 2.82 -11.59
N SER A 178 -14.75 2.72 -12.93
CA SER A 178 -15.09 1.47 -13.62
C SER A 178 -14.08 0.37 -13.32
N GLN A 179 -12.78 0.67 -13.30
CA GLN A 179 -11.74 -0.30 -12.96
C GLN A 179 -11.83 -0.77 -11.51
N LEU A 180 -12.24 0.12 -10.59
CA LEU A 180 -12.47 -0.21 -9.18
C LEU A 180 -13.80 -0.97 -8.94
N SER A 181 -14.69 -1.03 -9.93
CA SER A 181 -15.99 -1.72 -9.84
C SER A 181 -15.96 -3.19 -10.24
N VAL A 182 -14.93 -3.64 -10.98
CA VAL A 182 -14.88 -4.96 -11.66
C VAL A 182 -14.63 -6.15 -10.71
N GLY A 183 -14.52 -5.93 -9.40
CA GLY A 183 -14.43 -7.00 -8.38
C GLY A 183 -15.77 -7.63 -7.96
N LEU A 184 -16.91 -7.16 -8.49
CA LEU A 184 -18.27 -7.61 -8.12
C LEU A 184 -18.97 -8.43 -9.23
N SER A 185 -18.24 -9.12 -10.11
CA SER A 185 -18.87 -10.08 -11.02
C SER A 185 -19.19 -11.37 -10.25
N ALA A 186 -20.44 -11.53 -9.84
CA ALA A 186 -21.01 -12.79 -9.41
C ALA A 186 -20.79 -13.86 -10.50
N SER A 187 -19.85 -14.77 -10.26
CA SER A 187 -19.82 -16.08 -10.93
C SER A 187 -20.69 -17.02 -10.11
N GLY A 188 -21.88 -17.31 -10.63
CA GLY A 188 -22.84 -18.21 -10.00
C GLY A 188 -24.09 -18.30 -10.85
N THR A 189 -24.09 -19.25 -11.79
CA THR A 189 -25.31 -19.77 -12.40
C THR A 189 -26.29 -20.20 -11.33
N ALA A 190 -27.57 -19.93 -11.61
CA ALA A 190 -28.70 -20.05 -10.70
C ALA A 190 -28.72 -21.34 -9.84
N GLN A 191 -28.78 -21.18 -8.52
CA GLN A 191 -29.88 -21.74 -7.71
C GLN A 191 -29.87 -21.13 -6.29
N SER A 192 -31.09 -20.90 -5.82
CA SER A 192 -31.49 -20.21 -4.59
C SER A 192 -30.68 -20.59 -3.34
N ARG A 193 -29.97 -19.62 -2.77
CA ARG A 193 -29.60 -19.60 -1.34
C ARG A 193 -29.45 -18.14 -0.94
N VAL A 194 -30.16 -17.73 0.10
CA VAL A 194 -30.13 -16.37 0.67
C VAL A 194 -28.68 -16.00 0.97
N VAL A 195 -28.07 -15.24 0.04
CA VAL A 195 -26.76 -14.61 0.22
C VAL A 195 -27.01 -13.51 1.24
N ARG A 196 -26.35 -13.58 2.40
CA ARG A 196 -26.19 -12.40 3.25
C ARG A 196 -25.57 -11.33 2.36
N GLN A 197 -26.38 -10.35 1.95
CA GLN A 197 -25.92 -9.19 1.20
C GLN A 197 -24.69 -8.64 1.92
N ALA A 198 -23.52 -8.74 1.28
CA ALA A 198 -22.49 -7.77 1.57
C ALA A 198 -23.13 -6.39 1.33
N SER A 199 -23.01 -5.49 2.30
CA SER A 199 -23.62 -4.16 2.22
C SER A 199 -23.25 -3.51 0.87
N PRO A 200 -24.22 -2.92 0.13
CA PRO A 200 -23.95 -2.16 -1.09
C PRO A 200 -22.96 -0.99 -0.90
N ASP A 201 -22.67 -0.63 0.35
CA ASP A 201 -21.99 0.60 0.76
C ASP A 201 -20.48 0.47 1.01
N ASN A 202 -19.81 -0.64 0.66
CA ASN A 202 -18.35 -0.62 0.74
C ASN A 202 -17.76 0.15 -0.45
N GLU A 203 -17.89 1.47 -0.39
CA GLU A 203 -17.33 2.46 -1.32
C GLU A 203 -15.79 2.34 -1.40
N GLN A 204 -15.16 1.73 -0.39
CA GLN A 204 -13.72 1.50 -0.33
C GLN A 204 -13.33 0.18 -1.00
N VAL A 205 -12.28 0.24 -1.80
CA VAL A 205 -11.68 -0.88 -2.52
C VAL A 205 -10.21 -0.96 -2.15
N GLN A 206 -9.76 -2.14 -1.74
CA GLN A 206 -8.35 -2.37 -1.46
C GLN A 206 -7.56 -2.42 -2.78
N VAL A 207 -6.58 -1.54 -2.91
CA VAL A 207 -5.58 -1.54 -3.99
C VAL A 207 -4.26 -1.98 -3.40
N TYR A 208 -3.65 -2.98 -4.03
CA TYR A 208 -2.33 -3.47 -3.70
C TYR A 208 -1.31 -2.95 -4.70
N LEU A 209 -0.17 -2.50 -4.19
CA LEU A 209 0.93 -1.96 -4.97
C LEU A 209 2.24 -2.68 -4.66
N THR A 210 3.07 -2.85 -5.69
CA THR A 210 4.46 -3.28 -5.53
C THR A 210 5.35 -2.27 -6.23
N LEU A 211 6.30 -1.69 -5.50
CA LEU A 211 7.46 -1.01 -6.09
C LEU A 211 8.58 -2.03 -6.24
N GLU A 212 9.09 -2.19 -7.46
CA GLU A 212 10.26 -3.00 -7.77
C GLU A 212 11.37 -2.07 -8.26
N ALA A 213 12.47 -2.03 -7.52
CA ALA A 213 13.65 -1.26 -7.88
C ALA A 213 14.30 -1.76 -9.17
N GLY A 214 14.83 -0.83 -9.96
CA GLY A 214 15.73 -1.16 -11.07
C GLY A 214 17.05 -1.77 -10.60
N SER A 215 17.94 -2.03 -11.55
CA SER A 215 19.25 -2.64 -11.29
C SER A 215 20.28 -1.70 -10.65
N GLY A 216 19.95 -0.43 -10.44
CA GLY A 216 20.81 0.52 -9.75
C GLY A 216 21.03 0.14 -8.29
N SER A 217 22.20 0.46 -7.73
CA SER A 217 22.55 0.14 -6.34
C SER A 217 21.61 0.76 -5.33
N GLN A 218 21.06 1.94 -5.63
CA GLN A 218 20.05 2.63 -4.85
C GLN A 218 18.99 3.22 -5.78
N ASN A 219 17.75 3.16 -5.32
CA ASN A 219 16.59 3.72 -6.01
C ASN A 219 15.77 4.47 -4.95
N GLU A 220 15.88 5.79 -4.97
CA GLU A 220 15.23 6.67 -3.99
C GLU A 220 13.91 7.16 -4.54
N PHE A 221 12.81 6.74 -3.93
CA PHE A 221 11.47 7.03 -4.40
C PHE A 221 10.71 7.94 -3.42
N LYS A 222 9.77 8.68 -4.00
CA LYS A 222 8.69 9.37 -3.30
C LYS A 222 7.38 8.95 -3.95
N MET A 223 6.47 8.38 -3.16
CA MET A 223 5.15 7.91 -3.57
C MET A 223 4.06 8.75 -2.90
N GLU A 224 3.07 9.16 -3.66
CA GLU A 224 1.89 9.90 -3.18
C GLU A 224 0.64 9.26 -3.75
N SER A 225 -0.45 9.27 -2.98
CA SER A 225 -1.74 8.73 -3.43
C SER A 225 -2.87 9.72 -3.16
N GLY A 226 -3.91 9.70 -3.98
CA GLY A 226 -5.05 10.60 -3.87
C GLY A 226 -6.33 10.00 -4.44
N HIS A 227 -7.46 10.52 -3.98
CA HIS A 227 -8.78 10.24 -4.55
C HIS A 227 -8.99 11.08 -5.82
N GLY A 228 -9.71 10.55 -6.80
CA GLY A 228 -9.94 11.26 -8.05
C GLY A 228 -8.81 11.11 -9.05
N ASP A 229 -9.02 11.73 -10.22
CA ASP A 229 -7.97 11.98 -11.19
C ASP A 229 -7.20 13.23 -10.77
N VAL A 230 -6.09 13.03 -10.04
CA VAL A 230 -5.18 14.12 -9.67
C VAL A 230 -3.97 14.16 -10.59
N ARG A 231 -4.04 13.51 -11.77
CA ARG A 231 -2.96 13.60 -12.75
C ARG A 231 -2.79 15.06 -13.14
N SER A 232 -1.54 15.52 -13.13
CA SER A 232 -1.25 16.85 -13.68
C SER A 232 -1.64 16.82 -15.14
N SER A 233 -2.55 17.70 -15.58
CA SER A 233 -2.83 17.90 -16.99
C SER A 233 -1.51 18.15 -17.70
N ALA A 234 -1.06 17.20 -18.53
CA ALA A 234 -0.05 17.50 -19.52
C ALA A 234 -0.70 18.49 -20.50
N THR A 235 -0.54 19.79 -20.28
CA THR A 235 -0.79 20.79 -21.32
C THR A 235 0.27 20.61 -22.40
N ASN A 236 0.05 19.63 -23.27
CA ASN A 236 0.57 19.69 -24.62
C ASN A 236 -0.24 20.75 -25.36
N VAL A 237 0.23 22.00 -25.32
CA VAL A 237 -0.06 22.95 -26.40
C VAL A 237 1.14 22.89 -27.34
N SER A 238 1.16 21.87 -28.19
CA SER A 238 1.86 21.95 -29.46
C SER A 238 0.87 22.50 -30.49
N SER A 239 0.97 23.80 -30.77
CA SER A 239 0.51 24.35 -32.04
C SER A 239 1.62 25.19 -32.63
N MET A 240 2.04 24.80 -33.82
CA MET A 240 3.13 25.38 -34.60
C MET A 240 2.72 26.68 -35.29
N ALA A 241 3.72 27.51 -35.53
CA ALA A 241 3.92 28.38 -36.70
C ALA A 241 2.92 29.53 -36.94
N GLY A 242 3.41 30.74 -36.66
CA GLY A 242 2.90 32.00 -37.21
C GLY A 242 4.04 33.02 -37.29
N CYS A 243 4.60 33.14 -38.49
CA CYS A 243 5.67 34.06 -38.92
C CYS A 243 5.28 35.54 -38.78
N LEU A 244 6.21 36.42 -38.39
CA LEU A 244 6.31 37.89 -38.63
C LEU A 244 7.57 38.37 -37.84
N VAL A 245 8.78 38.53 -38.39
CA VAL A 245 9.32 39.45 -39.41
C VAL A 245 9.33 40.94 -38.94
N PHE A 246 10.57 41.49 -38.77
CA PHE A 246 11.00 42.89 -38.47
C PHE A 246 10.62 43.43 -37.06
N SER A 247 11.46 44.15 -36.30
CA SER A 247 12.41 45.20 -36.69
C SER A 247 13.52 45.44 -35.66
N LEU A 248 14.64 45.94 -36.20
CA LEU A 248 15.84 46.48 -35.59
C LEU A 248 15.62 47.58 -34.53
N LEU A 249 16.56 47.61 -33.57
CA LEU A 249 17.38 48.74 -33.11
C LEU A 249 16.72 50.03 -32.55
N ALA A 250 17.33 50.49 -31.46
CA ALA A 250 17.34 51.83 -30.88
C ALA A 250 16.28 52.14 -29.80
N PHE A 251 16.79 52.47 -28.61
CA PHE A 251 16.32 53.41 -27.56
C PHE A 251 16.81 52.85 -26.21
N LEU A 252 17.53 53.54 -25.34
CA LEU A 252 18.44 54.69 -25.40
C LEU A 252 19.09 54.69 -24.00
N LEU A 253 20.41 54.89 -23.93
CA LEU A 253 21.13 55.23 -22.69
C LEU A 253 20.40 56.35 -21.95
N SER A 254 19.99 56.13 -20.71
CA SER A 254 19.86 57.20 -19.70
C SER A 254 19.74 56.61 -18.28
N SER A 255 20.87 56.13 -17.74
CA SER A 255 20.97 55.87 -16.29
C SER A 255 22.42 55.90 -15.79
N PHE A 256 23.20 56.84 -16.31
CA PHE A 256 24.47 57.24 -15.71
C PHE A 256 24.39 58.73 -15.34
N LEU A 257 24.80 59.03 -14.09
CA LEU A 257 24.89 60.36 -13.44
C LEU A 257 23.60 60.88 -12.79
N LYS A 258 23.21 60.25 -11.68
CA LYS A 258 22.88 60.98 -10.46
C LYS A 258 23.67 60.34 -9.31
N ASP A 259 24.41 61.21 -8.61
CA ASP A 259 25.16 60.99 -7.37
C ASP A 259 26.62 60.48 -7.51
N LEU A 260 27.51 61.48 -7.50
CA LEU A 260 28.98 61.51 -7.29
C LEU A 260 29.89 60.97 -8.40
#